data_AF-A0A7J6URA3-F1
#
_entry.id   AF-A0A7J6URA3-F1
#
_cell.length_a   1.000
_cell.length_b   1.000
_cell.length_c   1.000
_cell.angle_alpha   90.00
_cell.angle_beta   90.00
_cell.angle_gamma   90.00
#
_symmetry.space_group_name_H-M   'P 1'
#
loop_
_entity.id
_entity.type
_entity.pdbx_description
1 polymer ?
#
loop_
_entity_poly.entity_id
_entity_poly.type
_entity_poly.pdbx_seq_one_letter_code
_entity_poly.pdbx_strand_id
1 'polypeptide(L)'
;MSKVDAGLNARQCKEERRLSVGACSSVLHGNPTPQCCYRIRVAHVECVCPVITPQLVAFIDVPRLIRIVQGCGRRVPRHFKCGSITTP
;
A
#
# COMPACT_ATOMS: atom_id res chain seq x y z
N MET A 1 26.37 5.81 1.42
CA MET A 1 25.72 4.91 2.39
C MET A 1 25.14 5.79 3.50
N SER A 2 23.82 5.92 3.60
CA SER A 2 23.19 6.60 4.75
C SER A 2 22.03 5.75 5.22
N LYS A 3 22.40 4.74 6.02
CA LYS A 3 21.48 4.02 6.88
C LYS A 3 21.22 4.94 8.06
N VAL A 4 20.02 5.53 8.12
CA VAL A 4 19.54 6.22 9.30
C VAL A 4 18.37 5.39 9.81
N ASP A 5 18.67 4.53 10.79
CA ASP A 5 17.69 3.87 11.64
C ASP A 5 17.08 4.91 12.61
N ALA A 6 16.46 5.96 12.07
CA ALA A 6 15.54 6.84 12.78
C ALA A 6 14.15 6.52 12.26
N GLY A 7 13.21 6.20 13.15
CA GLY A 7 11.85 5.82 12.78
C GLY A 7 11.28 6.70 11.67
N LEU A 8 10.58 6.07 10.73
CA LEU A 8 9.89 6.72 9.61
C LEU A 8 9.25 8.03 10.07
N ASN A 9 9.68 9.15 9.47
CA ASN A 9 9.15 10.46 9.83
C ASN A 9 7.95 10.85 8.97
N ALA A 10 7.15 11.80 9.44
CA ALA A 10 5.90 12.21 8.76
C ALA A 10 6.12 12.70 7.32
N ARG A 11 7.28 13.33 7.03
CA ARG A 11 7.60 13.80 5.67
C ARG A 11 7.86 12.64 4.73
N GLN A 12 8.58 11.61 5.17
CA GLN A 12 8.81 10.39 4.40
C GLN A 12 7.49 9.68 4.10
N CYS A 13 6.64 9.49 5.11
CA CYS A 13 5.33 8.87 4.88
C CYS A 13 4.43 9.69 3.95
N LYS A 14 4.48 11.03 4.02
CA LYS A 14 3.74 11.90 3.09
C LYS A 14 4.19 11.67 1.64
N GLU A 15 5.49 11.61 1.41
CA GLU A 15 6.03 11.41 0.07
C GLU A 15 5.78 9.98 -0.43
N GLU A 16 5.93 8.96 0.42
CA GLU A 16 5.57 7.59 0.06
C GLU A 16 4.11 7.44 -0.35
N ARG A 17 3.18 8.06 0.40
CA ARG A 17 1.76 8.08 0.05
C ARG A 17 1.53 8.76 -1.29
N ARG A 18 2.12 9.94 -1.50
CA ARG A 18 2.00 10.70 -2.76
C ARG A 18 2.46 9.87 -3.96
N LEU A 19 3.62 9.24 -3.84
CA LEU A 19 4.20 8.40 -4.90
C LEU A 19 3.39 7.13 -5.13
N SER A 20 2.86 6.52 -4.07
CA SER A 20 2.02 5.31 -4.16
C SER A 20 0.68 5.61 -4.83
N VAL A 21 -0.02 6.67 -4.42
CA VAL A 21 -1.30 7.07 -5.01
C VAL A 21 -1.13 7.43 -6.49
N GLY A 22 -0.09 8.20 -6.83
CA GLY A 22 0.19 8.55 -8.22
C GLY A 22 0.50 7.33 -9.10
N ALA A 23 1.27 6.37 -8.59
CA ALA A 23 1.65 5.17 -9.33
C ALA A 23 0.52 4.14 -9.45
N CYS A 24 -0.34 4.03 -8.42
CA CYS A 24 -1.31 2.95 -8.26
C CYS A 24 -2.77 3.35 -8.51
N SER A 25 -3.06 4.58 -8.95
CA SER A 25 -4.43 5.02 -9.27
C SER A 25 -5.13 4.09 -10.28
N SER A 26 -4.37 3.48 -11.20
CA SER A 26 -4.90 2.52 -12.19
C SER A 26 -5.51 1.27 -11.57
N VAL A 27 -5.13 0.91 -10.33
CA VAL A 27 -5.63 -0.28 -9.61
C VAL A 27 -7.13 -0.19 -9.32
N LEU A 28 -7.69 1.03 -9.23
CA LEU A 28 -9.13 1.24 -9.02
C LEU A 28 -9.97 0.69 -10.17
N HIS A 29 -9.46 0.73 -11.40
CA HIS A 29 -10.21 0.35 -12.60
C HIS A 29 -9.54 -0.78 -13.41
N GLY A 30 -8.33 -1.21 -13.06
CA GLY A 30 -7.56 -2.15 -13.88
C GLY A 30 -6.44 -2.87 -13.15
N ASN A 31 -5.43 -3.27 -13.93
CA ASN A 31 -4.23 -3.96 -13.44
C ASN A 31 -3.17 -2.95 -12.95
N PRO A 32 -2.29 -3.36 -12.02
CA PRO A 32 -1.19 -2.53 -11.56
C PRO A 32 -0.17 -2.31 -12.69
N THR A 33 0.38 -1.09 -12.76
CA THR A 33 1.56 -0.82 -13.59
C THR A 33 2.83 -1.39 -12.93
N PRO A 34 3.93 -1.59 -13.68
CA PRO A 34 5.21 -1.99 -13.08
C PRO A 34 5.68 -1.02 -11.98
N GLN A 35 5.44 0.28 -12.18
CA GLN A 35 5.75 1.31 -11.19
C GLN A 35 4.88 1.19 -9.93
N CYS A 36 3.60 0.86 -10.09
CA CYS A 36 2.74 0.56 -8.94
C CYS A 36 3.26 -0.67 -8.17
N CYS A 37 3.60 -1.77 -8.85
CA CYS A 37 4.15 -2.94 -8.18
C CYS A 37 5.50 -2.67 -7.50
N TYR A 38 6.32 -1.77 -8.04
CA TYR A 38 7.50 -1.29 -7.33
C TYR A 38 7.13 -0.62 -6.01
N ARG A 39 6.16 0.31 -6.01
CA ARG A 39 5.69 0.98 -4.80
C ARG A 39 5.09 0.00 -3.78
N ILE A 40 4.26 -0.94 -4.22
CA ILE A 40 3.69 -1.98 -3.35
C ILE A 40 4.76 -2.81 -2.65
N ARG A 41 5.88 -3.10 -3.33
CA ARG A 41 6.97 -3.89 -2.76
C ARG A 41 7.79 -3.12 -1.72
N VAL A 42 8.08 -1.85 -1.98
CA VAL A 42 9.04 -1.06 -1.20
C VAL A 42 8.41 -0.10 -0.18
N ALA A 43 7.11 0.17 -0.28
CA ALA A 43 6.43 1.07 0.66
C ALA A 43 6.39 0.51 2.08
N HIS A 44 6.50 1.41 3.04
CA HIS A 44 6.40 1.07 4.45
C HIS A 44 4.93 0.95 4.86
N VAL A 45 4.57 -0.16 5.51
CA VAL A 45 3.19 -0.46 5.90
C VAL A 45 2.66 0.56 6.91
N GLU A 46 3.52 1.07 7.77
CA GLU A 46 3.27 2.13 8.74
C GLU A 46 2.84 3.42 8.03
N CYS A 47 3.41 3.69 6.86
CA CYS A 47 3.04 4.84 6.05
C CYS A 47 1.75 4.59 5.27
N VAL A 48 1.51 3.41 4.70
CA VAL A 48 0.34 3.18 3.82
C VAL A 48 -0.92 2.76 4.55
N CYS A 49 -0.85 2.02 5.65
CA CYS A 49 -2.05 1.52 6.32
C CYS A 49 -3.00 2.62 6.83
N PRO A 50 -2.52 3.78 7.34
CA PRO A 50 -3.43 4.82 7.79
C PRO A 50 -4.18 5.56 6.68
N VAL A 51 -3.81 5.41 5.39
CA VAL A 51 -4.65 5.93 4.28
C VAL A 51 -5.77 4.98 3.87
N ILE A 52 -5.75 3.74 4.34
CA ILE A 52 -6.82 2.76 4.10
C ILE A 52 -7.96 3.04 5.08
N THR A 53 -8.80 4.01 4.74
CA THR A 53 -9.97 4.42 5.54
C THR A 53 -11.22 3.61 5.16
N PRO A 54 -12.28 3.58 6.00
CA PRO A 54 -13.50 2.86 5.67
C PRO A 54 -14.17 3.42 4.40
N GLN A 55 -14.07 4.74 4.21
CA GLN A 55 -14.58 5.42 3.02
C GLN A 55 -13.87 4.92 1.77
N LEU A 56 -12.54 4.77 1.79
CA LEU A 56 -11.79 4.21 0.66
C LEU A 56 -12.15 2.74 0.41
N VAL A 57 -12.27 1.96 1.48
CA VAL A 57 -12.63 0.53 1.41
C VAL A 57 -14.01 0.32 0.77
N ALA A 58 -14.95 1.25 0.95
CA ALA A 58 -16.28 1.18 0.32
C ALA A 58 -16.24 1.28 -1.22
N PHE A 59 -15.16 1.80 -1.81
CA PHE A 59 -15.01 1.93 -3.26
C PHE A 59 -14.16 0.85 -3.91
N ILE A 60 -13.57 -0.06 -3.13
CA ILE A 60 -12.61 -1.06 -3.64
C ILE A 60 -12.98 -2.48 -3.21
N ASP A 61 -12.76 -3.43 -4.13
CA ASP A 61 -12.83 -4.86 -3.83
C ASP A 61 -11.58 -5.28 -3.05
N VAL A 62 -11.73 -5.50 -1.74
CA VAL A 62 -10.64 -5.88 -0.82
C VAL A 62 -10.00 -7.23 -1.21
N PRO A 63 -10.75 -8.32 -1.46
CA PRO A 63 -10.19 -9.55 -2.02
C PRO A 63 -9.34 -9.33 -3.28
N ARG A 64 -9.81 -8.51 -4.23
CA ARG A 64 -9.04 -8.16 -5.43
C ARG A 64 -7.77 -7.40 -5.07
N LEU A 65 -7.84 -6.41 -4.19
CA LEU A 65 -6.67 -5.64 -3.75
C LEU A 65 -5.60 -6.57 -3.14
N ILE A 66 -6.00 -7.52 -2.29
CA ILE A 66 -5.07 -8.49 -1.69
C ILE A 66 -4.36 -9.32 -2.77
N ARG A 67 -5.10 -9.81 -3.77
CA ARG A 67 -4.51 -10.55 -4.90
C ARG A 67 -3.54 -9.70 -5.70
N ILE A 68 -3.83 -8.42 -5.93
CA ILE A 68 -2.94 -7.49 -6.63
C ILE A 68 -1.64 -7.29 -5.84
N VAL A 69 -1.74 -7.06 -4.52
CA VAL A 69 -0.57 -6.88 -3.65
C VAL A 69 0.32 -8.12 -3.66
N GLN A 70 -0.29 -9.31 -3.55
CA GLN A 70 0.41 -10.59 -3.64
C GLN A 70 1.04 -10.81 -5.03
N GLY A 71 0.30 -10.52 -6.10
CA GLY A 71 0.77 -10.62 -7.49
C GLY A 71 1.93 -9.68 -7.81
N CYS A 72 2.00 -8.52 -7.16
CA CYS A 72 3.17 -7.63 -7.22
C CYS A 72 4.38 -8.13 -6.41
N GLY A 73 4.28 -9.29 -5.74
CA GLY A 73 5.38 -9.91 -4.98
C GLY A 73 5.50 -9.45 -3.53
N ARG A 74 4.49 -8.75 -2.98
CA ARG A 74 4.48 -8.38 -1.56
C ARG A 74 3.76 -9.46 -0.76
N ARG A 75 4.45 -10.02 0.24
CA ARG A 75 3.84 -10.98 1.17
C ARG A 75 2.81 -10.28 2.04
N VAL A 76 1.60 -10.83 2.08
CA VAL A 76 0.50 -10.37 2.93
C VAL A 76 0.33 -11.38 4.07
N PRO A 77 0.65 -11.02 5.33
CA PRO A 77 0.42 -11.91 6.46
C PRO A 77 -1.08 -12.17 6.65
N ARG A 78 -1.45 -13.33 7.22
CA ARG A 78 -2.83 -13.62 7.60
C ARG A 78 -3.24 -12.80 8.82
N HIS A 79 -4.52 -12.47 8.92
CA HIS A 79 -5.09 -11.70 10.04
C HIS A 79 -4.34 -10.39 10.35
N PHE A 80 -3.75 -9.78 9.32
CA PHE A 80 -3.01 -8.54 9.41
C PHE A 80 -3.96 -7.36 9.23
N LYS A 81 -3.93 -6.44 10.20
CA LYS A 81 -4.72 -5.20 10.15
C LYS A 81 -3.93 -4.09 9.47
N CYS A 82 -4.51 -3.52 8.43
CA CYS A 82 -3.96 -2.38 7.69
C CYS A 82 -5.06 -1.33 7.50
N GLY A 83 -5.10 -0.34 8.39
CA GLY A 83 -6.18 0.62 8.45
C GLY A 83 -7.51 -0.08 8.73
N SER A 84 -8.45 0.08 7.80
CA SER A 84 -9.79 -0.54 7.85
C SER A 84 -9.89 -1.92 7.19
N ILE A 85 -8.81 -2.44 6.62
CA ILE A 85 -8.76 -3.80 6.06
C ILE A 85 -8.12 -4.74 7.08
N THR A 86 -8.69 -5.93 7.22
CA THR A 86 -8.06 -7.07 7.88
C THR A 86 -7.95 -8.20 6.86
N THR A 87 -6.75 -8.75 6.70
CA THR A 87 -6.53 -9.87 5.77
C THR A 87 -7.12 -11.16 6.36
N PRO A 88 -7.70 -12.03 5.53
CA PRO A 88 -8.21 -13.32 5.99
C PRO A 88 -7.09 -14.28 6.43
#